data_AF-A0A075HM08-F1
#
_entry.id   AF-A0A075HM08-F1
#
_cell.length_a   1.000
_cell.length_b   1.000
_cell.length_c   1.000
_cell.angle_alpha   90.00
_cell.angle_beta   90.00
_cell.angle_gamma   90.00
#
_symmetry.space_group_name_H-M   'P 1'
#
loop_
_entity.id
_entity.type
_entity.pdbx_description
1 polymer ?
#
loop_
_entity_poly.entity_id
_entity_poly.type
_entity_poly.pdbx_seq_one_letter_code
_entity_poly.pdbx_strand_id
1 'polypeptide(L)'
;MKEISEPRHAEPHIGESSVIRDFVFGFGDGINTSLGIAAGVGGANVSSDIIILAALVGMFTGAKAMAVQNYLAVKSHRQLLESEIAREKWEIENKADIERQEIEDIYKAKGFSGKELEMIVNKITSDKKVWLDTMLTEELRLNVDVVGSPLKSALIMFVSFLVGGMLPIIPFFLVVVIVHF
;
A
#
# COMPACT_ATOMS: atom_id res chain seq x y z
N MET A 1 9.62 -42.59 -17.33
CA MET A 1 10.17 -41.38 -16.68
C MET A 1 10.27 -40.26 -17.70
N LYS A 2 9.33 -39.33 -17.68
CA LYS A 2 9.43 -37.98 -18.25
C LYS A 2 8.33 -37.17 -17.58
N GLU A 3 8.69 -36.53 -16.47
CA GLU A 3 7.90 -35.47 -15.85
C GLU A 3 7.86 -34.32 -16.85
N ILE A 4 6.69 -34.03 -17.41
CA ILE A 4 6.47 -32.86 -18.25
C ILE A 4 5.95 -31.81 -17.28
N SER A 5 6.85 -31.01 -16.71
CA SER A 5 6.45 -29.85 -15.90
C SER A 5 5.87 -28.82 -16.87
N GLU A 6 4.55 -28.67 -16.87
CA GLU A 6 3.90 -27.57 -17.59
C GLU A 6 4.46 -26.23 -17.11
N PRO A 7 4.70 -25.25 -18.02
CA PRO A 7 5.06 -23.91 -17.62
C PRO A 7 3.88 -23.31 -16.86
N ARG A 8 4.10 -22.92 -15.59
CA ARG A 8 3.10 -22.21 -14.79
C ARG A 8 2.58 -21.04 -15.62
N HIS A 9 1.28 -21.02 -15.91
CA HIS A 9 0.63 -19.89 -16.55
C HIS A 9 0.88 -18.64 -15.69
N ALA A 10 1.78 -17.78 -16.15
CA ALA A 10 2.08 -16.52 -15.49
C ALA A 10 1.07 -15.50 -16.02
N GLU A 11 -0.06 -15.40 -15.34
CA GLU A 11 -1.01 -14.31 -15.58
C GLU A 11 -0.46 -13.02 -14.92
N PRO A 12 -0.40 -11.89 -15.64
CA PRO A 12 0.04 -10.63 -15.08
C PRO A 12 -1.05 -10.07 -14.16
N HIS A 13 -1.07 -10.54 -12.92
CA HIS A 13 -1.88 -9.92 -11.88
C HIS A 13 -1.24 -8.60 -11.43
N ILE A 14 -2.06 -7.61 -11.10
CA ILE A 14 -1.61 -6.27 -10.64
C ILE A 14 -0.94 -6.43 -9.26
N GLY A 15 0.35 -6.75 -9.25
CA GLY A 15 1.14 -6.93 -8.03
C GLY A 15 1.62 -5.62 -7.39
N GLU A 16 1.46 -4.47 -8.06
CA GLU A 16 2.03 -3.18 -7.62
C GLU A 16 0.98 -2.08 -7.40
N SER A 17 -0.20 -2.43 -6.87
CA SER A 17 -1.26 -1.45 -6.57
C SER A 17 -0.81 -0.34 -5.61
N SER A 18 0.16 -0.63 -4.72
CA SER A 18 0.74 0.33 -3.79
C SER A 18 1.57 1.41 -4.49
N VAL A 19 2.38 1.05 -5.50
CA VAL A 19 3.23 2.00 -6.22
C VAL A 19 2.40 3.02 -6.99
N ILE A 20 1.40 2.55 -7.73
CA ILE A 20 0.51 3.42 -8.51
C ILE A 20 -0.28 4.34 -7.58
N ARG A 21 -0.82 3.80 -6.48
CA ARG A 21 -1.50 4.57 -5.45
C ARG A 21 -0.60 5.68 -4.89
N ASP A 22 0.61 5.34 -4.45
CA ASP A 22 1.54 6.29 -3.84
C ASP A 22 1.93 7.40 -4.83
N PHE A 23 2.09 7.05 -6.11
CA PHE A 23 2.34 8.02 -7.17
C PHE A 23 1.16 8.97 -7.37
N VAL A 24 -0.05 8.44 -7.56
CA VAL A 24 -1.25 9.25 -7.85
C VAL A 24 -1.56 10.19 -6.68
N PHE A 25 -1.52 9.69 -5.44
CA PHE A 25 -1.76 10.53 -4.27
C PHE A 25 -0.67 11.58 -4.08
N GLY A 26 0.61 11.20 -4.18
CA GLY A 26 1.71 12.16 -4.04
C GLY A 26 1.64 13.25 -5.12
N PHE A 27 1.51 12.85 -6.38
CA PHE A 27 1.45 13.78 -7.51
C PHE A 27 0.25 14.73 -7.44
N GLY A 28 -0.95 14.19 -7.18
CA GLY A 28 -2.17 14.98 -7.07
C GLY A 28 -2.13 15.99 -5.93
N ASP A 29 -1.65 15.57 -4.75
CA ASP A 29 -1.58 16.45 -3.59
C ASP A 29 -0.47 17.51 -3.73
N GLY A 30 0.64 17.16 -4.40
CA GLY A 30 1.68 18.10 -4.79
C GLY A 30 1.15 19.24 -5.66
N ILE A 31 0.41 18.90 -6.74
CA ILE A 31 -0.24 19.90 -7.61
C ILE A 31 -1.17 20.80 -6.79
N ASN A 32 -2.05 20.20 -6.00
CA ASN A 32 -3.06 20.92 -5.24
C ASN A 32 -2.42 21.86 -4.19
N THR A 33 -1.38 21.39 -3.49
CA THR A 33 -0.65 22.17 -2.50
C THR A 33 0.02 23.39 -3.13
N SER A 34 0.81 23.20 -4.18
CA SER A 34 1.51 24.31 -4.83
C SER A 34 0.54 25.30 -5.48
N LEU A 35 -0.55 24.82 -6.08
CA LEU A 35 -1.58 25.69 -6.66
C LEU A 35 -2.29 26.51 -5.59
N GLY A 36 -2.63 25.90 -4.46
CA GLY A 36 -3.26 26.58 -3.33
C GLY A 36 -2.36 27.68 -2.75
N ILE A 37 -1.06 27.41 -2.59
CA ILE A 37 -0.10 28.41 -2.15
C ILE A 37 0.05 29.53 -3.19
N ALA A 38 0.25 29.17 -4.46
CA ALA A 38 0.43 30.16 -5.52
C ALA A 38 -0.79 31.06 -5.69
N ALA A 39 -2.01 30.52 -5.64
CA ALA A 39 -3.24 31.28 -5.73
C ALA A 39 -3.48 32.16 -4.48
N GLY A 40 -3.27 31.59 -3.28
CA GLY A 40 -3.48 32.31 -2.03
C GLY A 40 -2.48 33.44 -1.80
N VAL A 41 -1.19 33.16 -2.00
CA VAL A 41 -0.11 34.15 -1.86
C VAL A 41 -0.12 35.12 -3.04
N GLY A 42 -0.34 34.65 -4.27
CA GLY A 42 -0.44 35.51 -5.46
C GLY A 42 -1.59 36.51 -5.41
N GLY A 43 -2.72 36.14 -4.80
CA GLY A 43 -3.84 37.05 -4.55
C GLY A 43 -3.50 38.23 -3.62
N ALA A 44 -2.42 38.14 -2.84
CA ALA A 44 -1.96 39.21 -1.95
C ALA A 44 -1.08 40.26 -2.66
N ASN A 45 -0.92 40.19 -3.99
CA ASN A 45 -0.15 41.14 -4.80
C ASN A 45 1.32 41.28 -4.36
N VAL A 46 1.93 40.17 -3.94
CA VAL A 46 3.35 40.09 -3.56
C VAL A 46 4.24 39.79 -4.77
N SER A 47 5.56 39.98 -4.63
CA SER A 47 6.50 39.67 -5.70
C SER A 47 6.54 38.17 -6.00
N SER A 48 6.81 37.83 -7.26
CA SER A 48 6.93 36.43 -7.72
C SER A 48 7.98 35.64 -6.93
N ASP A 49 9.06 36.28 -6.47
CA ASP A 49 10.08 35.63 -5.63
C ASP A 49 9.51 35.10 -4.31
N ILE A 50 8.59 35.87 -3.69
CA ILE A 50 7.91 35.46 -2.45
C ILE A 50 6.97 34.29 -2.73
N ILE A 51 6.25 34.31 -3.86
CA ILE A 51 5.37 33.21 -4.26
C ILE A 51 6.17 31.92 -4.48
N ILE A 52 7.28 32.00 -5.20
CA ILE A 52 8.17 30.87 -5.48
C ILE A 52 8.75 30.32 -4.16
N LEU A 53 9.27 31.19 -3.29
CA LEU A 53 9.83 30.78 -2.01
C LEU A 53 8.77 30.08 -1.14
N ALA A 54 7.57 30.66 -1.03
CA ALA A 54 6.48 30.09 -0.25
C ALA A 54 6.05 28.72 -0.82
N ALA A 55 5.94 28.60 -2.14
CA ALA A 55 5.56 27.35 -2.79
C ALA A 55 6.63 26.27 -2.63
N LEU A 56 7.92 26.60 -2.77
CA LEU A 56 9.01 25.65 -2.56
C LEU A 56 9.09 25.15 -1.10
N VAL A 57 8.95 26.06 -0.13
CA VAL A 57 8.94 25.70 1.30
C VAL A 57 7.74 24.82 1.62
N GLY A 58 6.53 25.23 1.19
CA GLY A 58 5.31 24.44 1.41
C GLY A 58 5.34 23.09 0.71
N MET A 59 5.91 23.03 -0.50
CA MET A 59 6.06 21.79 -1.24
C MET A 59 7.01 20.83 -0.53
N PHE A 60 8.17 21.30 -0.04
CA PHE A 60 9.12 20.46 0.65
C PHE A 60 8.59 19.96 2.00
N THR A 61 7.94 20.84 2.78
CA THR A 61 7.35 20.45 4.07
C THR A 61 6.18 19.50 3.87
N GLY A 62 5.32 19.73 2.88
CA GLY A 62 4.22 18.85 2.48
C GLY A 62 4.71 17.48 2.03
N ALA A 63 5.66 17.43 1.10
CA ALA A 63 6.25 16.19 0.61
C ALA A 63 6.84 15.35 1.76
N LYS A 64 7.62 15.99 2.65
CA LYS A 64 8.19 15.31 3.82
C LYS A 64 7.10 14.76 4.75
N ALA A 65 6.07 15.55 5.04
CA ALA A 65 4.97 15.13 5.91
C ALA A 65 4.24 13.91 5.34
N MET A 66 3.86 13.94 4.07
CA MET A 66 3.20 12.81 3.41
C MET A 66 4.09 11.57 3.32
N ALA A 67 5.38 11.74 3.02
CA ALA A 67 6.31 10.62 2.96
C ALA A 67 6.44 9.90 4.32
N VAL A 68 6.56 10.66 5.42
CA VAL A 68 6.61 10.11 6.78
C VAL A 68 5.29 9.43 7.15
N GLN A 69 4.15 10.05 6.84
CA GLN A 69 2.83 9.47 7.12
C GLN A 69 2.63 8.16 6.34
N ASN A 70 3.00 8.12 5.06
CA ASN A 70 2.91 6.92 4.25
C ASN A 70 3.86 5.82 4.75
N TYR A 71 5.10 6.17 5.13
CA TYR A 71 6.03 5.23 5.75
C TYR A 71 5.44 4.57 6.98
N LEU A 72 4.88 5.38 7.90
CA LEU A 72 4.29 4.88 9.14
C LEU A 72 3.05 4.03 8.89
N ALA A 73 2.21 4.41 7.94
CA ALA A 73 1.03 3.63 7.56
C ALA A 73 1.41 2.25 7.02
N VAL A 74 2.33 2.19 6.05
CA VAL A 74 2.78 0.91 5.46
C VAL A 74 3.52 0.06 6.49
N LYS A 75 4.37 0.69 7.33
CA LYS A 75 5.06 -0.02 8.42
C LYS A 75 4.09 -0.60 9.45
N SER A 76 3.10 0.19 9.87
CA SER A 76 2.09 -0.25 10.84
C SER A 76 1.29 -1.45 10.28
N HIS A 77 0.84 -1.35 9.03
CA HIS A 77 0.13 -2.44 8.38
C HIS A 77 0.98 -3.72 8.28
N ARG A 78 2.28 -3.58 7.98
CA ARG A 78 3.22 -4.70 8.00
C ARG A 78 3.36 -5.34 9.37
N GLN A 79 3.51 -4.53 10.42
CA GLN A 79 3.65 -5.04 11.78
C GLN A 79 2.38 -5.75 12.27
N LEU A 80 1.20 -5.24 11.89
CA LEU A 80 -0.07 -5.92 12.15
C LEU A 80 -0.11 -7.27 11.45
N LEU A 81 0.24 -7.34 10.16
CA LEU A 81 0.28 -8.61 9.43
C LEU A 81 1.25 -9.62 10.07
N GLU A 82 2.47 -9.18 10.40
CA GLU A 82 3.47 -10.03 11.07
C GLU A 82 2.96 -10.52 12.45
N SER A 83 2.23 -9.68 13.19
CA SER A 83 1.61 -10.03 14.47
C SER A 83 0.49 -11.06 14.32
N GLU A 84 -0.41 -10.89 13.35
CA GLU A 84 -1.50 -11.83 13.09
C GLU A 84 -0.95 -13.19 12.64
N ILE A 85 0.05 -13.22 11.77
CA ILE A 85 0.73 -14.47 11.36
C ILE A 85 1.34 -15.19 12.56
N ALA A 86 1.99 -14.44 13.46
CA ALA A 86 2.59 -15.02 14.66
C ALA A 86 1.52 -15.56 15.63
N ARG A 87 0.38 -14.86 15.76
CA ARG A 87 -0.74 -15.31 16.58
C ARG A 87 -1.34 -16.59 16.03
N GLU A 88 -1.67 -16.60 14.74
CA GLU A 88 -2.28 -17.74 14.05
C GLU A 88 -1.41 -18.99 14.15
N LYS A 89 -0.10 -18.83 13.93
CA LYS A 89 0.85 -19.93 14.08
C LYS A 89 0.87 -20.49 15.51
N TRP A 90 0.78 -19.62 16.52
CA TRP A 90 0.71 -20.06 17.91
C TRP A 90 -0.61 -20.77 18.21
N GLU A 91 -1.73 -20.31 17.66
CA GLU A 91 -3.05 -20.93 17.85
C GLU A 91 -3.13 -22.31 17.20
N ILE A 92 -2.61 -22.49 15.99
CA ILE A 92 -2.49 -23.81 15.34
C ILE A 92 -1.66 -24.80 16.19
N GLU A 93 -0.66 -24.32 16.93
CA GLU A 93 0.21 -25.16 17.76
C GLU A 93 -0.39 -25.48 19.15
N ASN A 94 -1.15 -24.55 19.73
CA ASN A 94 -1.59 -24.63 21.13
C ASN A 94 -3.10 -24.88 21.29
N LYS A 95 -3.89 -24.64 20.24
CA LYS A 95 -5.36 -24.73 20.22
C LYS A 95 -5.88 -25.44 18.96
N ALA A 96 -5.14 -26.46 18.50
CA ALA A 96 -5.43 -27.16 17.24
C ALA A 96 -6.89 -27.63 17.06
N ASP A 97 -7.56 -28.04 18.15
CA ASP A 97 -8.98 -28.46 18.08
C ASP A 97 -9.92 -27.29 17.76
N ILE A 98 -9.63 -26.09 18.25
CA ILE A 98 -10.41 -24.87 18.01
C ILE A 98 -10.17 -24.40 16.58
N GLU A 99 -8.90 -24.24 16.19
CA GLU A 99 -8.52 -23.81 14.83
C GLU A 99 -9.07 -24.74 13.73
N ARG A 100 -9.22 -26.03 14.07
CA ARG A 100 -9.79 -27.01 13.15
C ARG A 100 -11.30 -26.81 13.00
N GLN A 101 -12.01 -26.45 14.07
CA GLN A 101 -13.42 -26.10 14.00
C GLN A 101 -13.64 -24.84 13.15
N GLU A 102 -12.72 -23.87 13.20
CA GLU A 102 -12.81 -22.67 12.38
C GLU A 102 -12.70 -22.98 10.88
N ILE A 103 -11.78 -23.86 10.48
CA ILE A 103 -11.73 -24.37 9.09
C ILE A 103 -13.04 -25.08 8.73
N GLU A 104 -13.58 -25.90 9.63
CA GLU A 104 -14.86 -26.58 9.39
C GLU A 104 -16.00 -25.58 9.14
N ASP A 105 -16.08 -24.52 9.94
CA ASP A 105 -17.12 -23.49 9.83
C ASP A 105 -16.96 -22.62 8.58
N ILE A 106 -15.73 -22.27 8.20
CA ILE A 106 -15.41 -21.56 6.94
C ILE A 106 -15.93 -22.36 5.74
N TYR A 107 -15.64 -23.65 5.67
CA TYR A 107 -16.04 -24.48 4.53
C TYR A 107 -17.53 -24.87 4.58
N LYS A 108 -18.13 -25.02 5.76
CA LYS A 108 -19.60 -25.11 5.89
C LYS A 108 -20.29 -23.87 5.32
N ALA A 109 -19.79 -22.68 5.62
CA ALA A 109 -20.33 -21.43 5.10
C ALA A 109 -20.21 -21.33 3.56
N LYS A 110 -19.23 -22.01 2.97
CA LYS A 110 -19.08 -22.15 1.51
C LYS A 110 -20.00 -23.23 0.89
N GLY A 111 -20.76 -23.96 1.71
CA GLY A 111 -21.74 -24.96 1.27
C GLY A 111 -21.23 -26.41 1.30
N PHE A 112 -20.02 -26.67 1.80
CA PHE A 112 -19.52 -28.03 1.97
C PHE A 112 -20.17 -28.73 3.16
N SER A 113 -20.47 -30.02 3.04
CA SER A 113 -21.12 -30.78 4.10
C SER A 113 -20.78 -32.27 4.07
N GLY A 114 -21.09 -32.97 5.16
CA GLY A 114 -20.90 -34.41 5.28
C GLY A 114 -19.45 -34.85 5.07
N LYS A 115 -19.26 -35.92 4.27
CA LYS A 115 -17.94 -36.53 4.05
C LYS A 115 -16.96 -35.61 3.30
N GLU A 116 -17.47 -34.74 2.43
CA GLU A 116 -16.63 -33.83 1.66
C GLU A 116 -15.96 -32.79 2.56
N LEU A 117 -16.73 -32.22 3.48
CA LEU A 117 -16.22 -31.30 4.49
C LEU A 117 -15.15 -31.94 5.35
N GLU A 118 -15.41 -33.14 5.89
CA GLU A 118 -14.45 -33.86 6.73
C GLU A 118 -13.15 -34.16 5.97
N MET A 119 -13.25 -34.52 4.68
CA MET A 119 -12.08 -34.75 3.82
C MET A 119 -11.27 -33.48 3.61
N ILE A 120 -11.92 -32.33 3.34
CA ILE A 120 -11.26 -31.04 3.14
C ILE A 120 -10.55 -30.59 4.41
N VAL A 121 -11.26 -30.59 5.55
CA VAL A 121 -10.70 -30.19 6.86
C VAL A 121 -9.50 -31.07 7.20
N ASN A 122 -9.61 -32.39 7.04
CA ASN A 122 -8.49 -33.31 7.27
C ASN A 122 -7.30 -33.03 6.35
N LYS A 123 -7.55 -32.72 5.08
CA LYS A 123 -6.48 -32.45 4.13
C LYS A 123 -5.75 -31.15 4.44
N ILE A 124 -6.49 -30.08 4.75
CA ILE A 124 -5.92 -28.77 5.09
C ILE A 124 -5.12 -28.85 6.39
N THR A 125 -5.71 -29.42 7.44
CA THR A 125 -5.06 -29.53 8.77
C THR A 125 -3.90 -30.53 8.82
N SER A 126 -3.73 -31.39 7.79
CA SER A 126 -2.59 -32.31 7.71
C SER A 126 -1.24 -31.64 7.41
N ASP A 127 -1.26 -30.43 6.83
CA ASP A 127 -0.06 -29.65 6.54
C ASP A 127 -0.19 -28.27 7.20
N LYS A 128 0.64 -28.01 8.22
CA LYS A 128 0.64 -26.74 8.96
C LYS A 128 0.81 -25.51 8.08
N LYS A 129 1.53 -25.63 6.95
CA LYS A 129 1.73 -24.51 6.03
C LYS A 129 0.46 -24.21 5.26
N VAL A 130 -0.22 -25.25 4.76
CA VAL A 130 -1.50 -25.11 4.05
C VAL A 130 -2.59 -24.63 5.01
N TRP A 131 -2.59 -25.14 6.24
CA TRP A 131 -3.51 -24.70 7.29
C TRP A 131 -3.35 -23.22 7.60
N LEU A 132 -2.12 -22.78 7.91
CA LEU A 132 -1.83 -21.36 8.17
C LEU A 132 -2.22 -20.47 6.98
N ASP A 133 -1.85 -20.85 5.76
CA ASP A 133 -2.18 -20.09 4.55
C ASP A 133 -3.70 -19.99 4.34
N THR A 134 -4.43 -21.06 4.65
CA THR A 134 -5.90 -21.07 4.59
C THR A 134 -6.49 -20.13 5.63
N MET A 135 -6.02 -20.15 6.88
CA MET A 135 -6.52 -19.25 7.93
C MET A 135 -6.25 -17.79 7.58
N LEU A 136 -5.01 -17.46 7.19
CA LEU A 136 -4.64 -16.10 6.79
C LEU A 136 -5.50 -15.58 5.63
N THR A 137 -5.82 -16.42 4.66
CA THR A 137 -6.53 -16.01 3.43
C THR A 137 -8.04 -16.04 3.58
N GLU A 138 -8.60 -17.08 4.20
CA GLU A 138 -10.05 -17.33 4.24
C GLU A 138 -10.71 -16.76 5.49
N GLU A 139 -10.04 -16.84 6.63
CA GLU A 139 -10.55 -16.34 7.90
C GLU A 139 -10.23 -14.84 8.04
N LEU A 140 -8.94 -14.49 8.03
CA LEU A 140 -8.47 -13.12 8.26
C LEU A 140 -8.53 -12.24 7.01
N ARG A 141 -8.72 -12.84 5.82
CA ARG A 141 -8.73 -12.15 4.51
C ARG A 141 -7.50 -11.28 4.30
N LEU A 142 -6.37 -11.70 4.86
CA LEU A 142 -5.10 -11.02 4.76
C LEU A 142 -4.43 -11.44 3.47
N ASN A 143 -4.06 -10.44 2.67
CA ASN A 143 -3.28 -10.67 1.46
C ASN A 143 -1.80 -10.45 1.79
N VAL A 144 -1.12 -11.56 2.13
CA VAL A 144 0.25 -11.57 2.66
C VAL A 144 1.27 -11.00 1.67
N ASP A 145 0.96 -11.05 0.37
CA ASP A 145 1.83 -10.62 -0.73
C ASP A 145 1.74 -9.13 -1.04
N VAL A 146 0.77 -8.40 -0.46
CA VAL A 146 0.44 -7.01 -0.87
C VAL A 146 1.12 -5.95 -0.01
N VAL A 147 1.84 -6.35 1.04
CA VAL A 147 2.52 -5.39 1.91
C VAL A 147 3.84 -4.93 1.30
N GLY A 148 3.76 -3.83 0.55
CA GLY A 148 4.91 -3.17 -0.07
C GLY A 148 5.98 -2.71 0.94
N SER A 149 7.14 -2.31 0.42
CA SER A 149 8.22 -1.80 1.26
C SER A 149 7.88 -0.39 1.78
N PRO A 150 7.86 -0.14 3.11
CA PRO A 150 7.55 1.17 3.68
C PRO A 150 8.45 2.28 3.13
N LEU A 151 9.75 1.99 2.97
CA LEU A 151 10.72 2.97 2.47
C LEU A 151 10.50 3.28 0.99
N LYS A 152 10.20 2.28 0.16
CA LYS A 152 9.89 2.50 -1.25
C LYS A 152 8.62 3.33 -1.41
N SER A 153 7.56 2.99 -0.69
CA SER A 153 6.29 3.72 -0.69
C SER A 153 6.46 5.18 -0.26
N ALA A 154 7.24 5.43 0.78
CA ALA A 154 7.55 6.79 1.22
C ALA A 154 8.35 7.60 0.18
N LEU A 155 9.32 6.97 -0.47
CA LEU A 155 10.14 7.62 -1.49
C LEU A 155 9.32 7.96 -2.75
N ILE A 156 8.48 7.03 -3.21
CA ILE A 156 7.59 7.25 -4.35
C ILE A 156 6.63 8.40 -4.04
N MET A 157 6.00 8.39 -2.86
CA MET A 157 5.14 9.48 -2.40
C MET A 157 5.88 10.84 -2.39
N PHE A 158 7.07 10.88 -1.81
CA PHE A 158 7.90 12.09 -1.71
C PHE A 158 8.24 12.67 -3.08
N VAL A 159 8.79 11.84 -3.97
CA VAL A 159 9.23 12.28 -5.31
C VAL A 159 8.02 12.70 -6.14
N SER A 160 6.93 11.93 -6.11
CA SER A 160 5.72 12.25 -6.87
C SER A 160 5.12 13.57 -6.42
N PHE A 161 5.14 13.86 -5.11
CA PHE A 161 4.72 15.15 -4.57
C PHE A 161 5.57 16.30 -5.07
N LEU A 162 6.90 16.19 -5.03
CA LEU A 162 7.78 17.24 -5.54
C LEU A 162 7.59 17.48 -7.04
N VAL A 163 7.43 16.40 -7.82
CA VAL A 163 7.20 16.49 -9.27
C VAL A 163 5.87 17.16 -9.58
N GLY A 164 4.78 16.74 -8.91
CA GLY A 164 3.47 17.34 -9.04
C GLY A 164 3.45 18.80 -8.60
N GLY A 165 4.07 19.10 -7.46
CA GLY A 165 4.14 20.44 -6.90
C GLY A 165 5.01 21.41 -7.69
N MET A 166 5.96 20.94 -8.51
CA MET A 166 6.74 21.83 -9.36
C MET A 166 5.91 22.41 -10.51
N LEU A 167 4.94 21.63 -11.02
CA LEU A 167 4.19 21.96 -12.23
C LEU A 167 3.44 23.32 -12.12
N PRO A 168 2.75 23.66 -11.02
CA PRO A 168 2.10 24.97 -10.85
C PRO A 168 3.08 26.14 -10.64
N ILE A 169 4.34 25.88 -10.27
CA ILE A 169 5.33 26.92 -9.94
C ILE A 169 6.08 27.37 -11.19
N ILE A 170 6.26 26.49 -12.20
CA ILE A 170 6.99 26.79 -13.46
C ILE A 170 6.60 28.14 -14.09
N PRO A 171 5.31 28.53 -14.21
CA PRO A 171 4.94 29.81 -14.80
C PRO A 171 5.52 31.03 -14.08
N PHE A 172 5.65 30.96 -12.75
CA PHE A 172 6.16 32.08 -11.95
C PHE A 172 7.65 32.32 -12.20
N PHE A 173 8.43 31.27 -12.46
CA PHE A 173 9.83 31.41 -12.87
C PHE A 173 9.97 32.13 -14.22
N LEU A 174 9.07 31.85 -15.18
CA LEU A 174 9.09 32.51 -16.49
C LEU A 174 8.74 34.00 -16.41
N VAL A 175 7.79 34.37 -15.55
CA VAL A 175 7.43 35.78 -15.32
C VAL A 175 8.59 36.55 -14.67
N VAL A 176 9.28 35.96 -13.69
CA VAL A 176 10.46 36.60 -13.06
C VAL A 176 11.55 36.89 -14.09
N VAL A 177 11.82 35.93 -14.99
CA VAL A 177 12.83 36.08 -16.04
C VAL A 177 12.48 37.24 -16.98
N ILE A 178 11.23 37.35 -17.44
CA ILE A 178 10.82 38.40 -18.38
C ILE A 178 10.91 39.81 -17.77
N VAL A 179 10.64 39.97 -16.48
CA VAL A 179 10.64 41.30 -15.81
C VAL A 179 12.06 41.81 -15.52
N HIS A 180 13.07 40.94 -15.51
CA HIS A 180 14.48 41.29 -15.24
C HIS A 180 15.34 41.49 -16.50
N PHE A 181 14.76 41.43 -17.70
CA PHE A 181 15.40 41.81 -18.98
C PHE A 181 14.80 43.12 -19.50
#